data_AF-A0A544TUP8-F1
#
_entry.id   AF-A0A544TUP8-F1
#
_cell.length_a   1.000
_cell.length_b   1.000
_cell.length_c   1.000
_cell.angle_alpha   90.00
_cell.angle_beta   90.00
_cell.angle_gamma   90.00
#
_symmetry.space_group_name_H-M   'P 1'
#
loop_
_entity.id
_entity.type
_entity.pdbx_description
1 polymer ?
#
loop_
_entity_poly.entity_id
_entity_poly.type
_entity_poly.pdbx_seq_one_letter_code
_entity_poly.pdbx_strand_id
1 'polypeptide(L)'
;MHMDPRFKIAHREALIGVGLAVVHFLWWFGFAYGLGSRPVEEYTYILGFPSWFFYSCIVGFILVAVTVIILAKFILKDVSFEDEGDEV
;
A
#
# COMPACT_ATOMS: atom_id res chain seq x y z
N MET A 1 -21.57 -11.06 24.79
CA MET A 1 -20.94 -11.14 23.45
C MET A 1 -19.43 -11.07 23.68
N HIS A 2 -18.77 -12.22 23.79
CA HIS A 2 -17.32 -12.27 23.93
C HIS A 2 -16.74 -11.94 22.55
N MET A 3 -16.02 -10.84 22.42
CA MET A 3 -15.33 -10.52 21.17
C MET A 3 -14.11 -11.43 21.09
N ASP A 4 -14.13 -12.43 20.20
CA ASP A 4 -12.99 -13.33 20.02
C ASP A 4 -11.71 -12.52 19.75
N PRO A 5 -10.57 -12.88 20.36
CA PRO A 5 -9.28 -12.17 20.18
C PRO A 5 -8.88 -11.98 18.71
N ARG A 6 -9.22 -12.97 17.86
CA ARG A 6 -9.07 -12.97 16.40
C ARG A 6 -9.76 -11.80 15.69
N PHE A 7 -10.93 -11.34 16.14
CA PHE A 7 -11.58 -10.15 15.55
C PHE A 7 -10.84 -8.86 15.88
N LYS A 8 -10.18 -8.80 17.05
CA LYS A 8 -9.41 -7.62 17.47
C LYS A 8 -8.13 -7.49 16.64
N ILE A 9 -7.53 -8.60 16.25
CA ILE A 9 -6.36 -8.66 15.35
C ILE A 9 -6.77 -8.24 13.94
N ALA A 10 -7.79 -8.88 13.36
CA ALA A 10 -8.27 -8.59 12.01
C ALA A 10 -8.74 -7.13 11.82
N HIS A 11 -9.37 -6.52 12.84
CA HIS A 11 -9.77 -5.11 12.77
C HIS A 11 -8.57 -4.16 12.71
N ARG A 12 -7.49 -4.49 13.44
CA ARG A 12 -6.26 -3.70 13.45
C ARG A 12 -5.51 -3.83 12.13
N GLU A 13 -5.51 -5.01 11.53
CA GLU A 13 -4.95 -5.27 10.19
C GLU A 13 -5.71 -4.52 9.09
N ALA A 14 -7.05 -4.56 9.14
CA ALA A 14 -7.89 -3.84 8.18
C ALA A 14 -7.65 -2.32 8.24
N LEU A 15 -7.48 -1.75 9.43
CA LEU A 15 -7.12 -0.34 9.64
C LEU A 15 -5.77 0.02 9.02
N ILE A 16 -4.77 -0.86 9.13
CA ILE A 16 -3.47 -0.64 8.49
C ILE A 16 -3.61 -0.67 6.97
N GLY A 17 -4.37 -1.64 6.43
CA GLY A 17 -4.66 -1.70 4.99
C GLY A 17 -5.38 -0.44 4.47
N VAL A 18 -6.35 0.07 5.23
CA VAL A 18 -7.05 1.32 4.90
C VAL A 18 -6.11 2.52 4.92
N GLY A 19 -5.28 2.66 5.96
CA GLY A 19 -4.27 3.73 6.03
C GLY A 19 -3.31 3.69 4.84
N LEU A 20 -2.94 2.48 4.41
CA LEU A 20 -2.07 2.28 3.27
C LEU A 20 -2.73 2.64 1.94
N ALA A 21 -4.00 2.28 1.76
CA ALA A 21 -4.78 2.70 0.61
C ALA A 21 -4.87 4.23 0.53
N VAL A 22 -5.07 4.91 1.66
CA VAL A 22 -5.07 6.39 1.73
C VAL A 22 -3.71 6.97 1.35
N VAL A 23 -2.60 6.45 1.90
CA VAL A 23 -1.26 6.91 1.54
C VAL A 23 -0.96 6.71 0.06
N HIS A 24 -1.31 5.54 -0.50
CA HIS A 24 -1.17 5.28 -1.93
C HIS A 24 -2.01 6.25 -2.76
N PHE A 25 -3.24 6.55 -2.32
CA PHE A 25 -4.12 7.49 -2.99
C PHE A 25 -3.54 8.91 -2.96
N LEU A 26 -3.03 9.36 -1.81
CA LEU A 26 -2.37 10.67 -1.68
C LEU A 26 -1.09 10.76 -2.52
N TRP A 27 -0.29 9.70 -2.57
CA TRP A 27 0.88 9.64 -3.42
C TRP A 27 0.49 9.77 -4.89
N TRP A 28 -0.44 8.93 -5.34
CA TRP A 28 -0.92 8.96 -6.71
C TRP A 28 -1.52 10.32 -7.08
N PHE A 29 -2.38 10.87 -6.22
CA PHE A 29 -3.04 12.16 -6.44
C PHE A 29 -2.04 13.32 -6.41
N GLY A 30 -1.07 13.29 -5.48
CA GLY A 30 -0.02 14.28 -5.36
C GLY A 30 0.94 14.32 -6.55
N PHE A 31 1.32 13.15 -7.09
CA PHE A 31 2.17 13.10 -8.28
C PHE A 31 1.40 13.37 -9.57
N ALA A 32 0.18 12.87 -9.70
CA ALA A 32 -0.66 13.10 -10.87
C ALA A 32 -1.06 14.58 -11.00
N TYR A 33 -1.55 15.21 -9.93
CA TYR A 33 -2.00 16.60 -9.97
C TYR A 33 -0.92 17.62 -9.58
N GLY A 34 0.06 17.26 -8.75
CA GLY A 34 1.13 18.20 -8.38
C GLY A 34 2.19 18.35 -9.48
N LEU A 35 2.66 17.23 -10.03
CA LEU A 35 3.65 17.23 -11.11
C LEU A 35 3.00 17.23 -12.50
N GLY A 36 1.78 16.69 -12.65
CA GLY A 36 1.04 16.69 -13.92
C GLY A 36 0.09 17.88 -14.14
N SER A 37 0.07 18.90 -13.26
CA SER A 37 -0.60 20.19 -13.57
C SER A 37 0.35 21.26 -14.12
N ARG A 38 1.62 20.91 -14.37
CA ARG A 38 2.57 21.85 -14.99
C ARG A 38 2.32 21.96 -16.49
N PRO A 39 2.69 23.09 -17.14
CA PRO A 39 2.62 23.20 -18.59
C PRO A 39 3.40 22.07 -19.25
N VAL A 40 2.84 21.50 -20.33
CA VAL A 40 3.44 20.35 -21.03
C VAL A 40 4.84 20.70 -21.55
N GLU A 41 5.11 21.99 -21.83
CA GLU A 41 6.42 22.47 -22.27
C GLU A 41 7.53 22.32 -21.22
N GLU A 42 7.21 22.24 -19.93
CA GLU A 42 8.18 22.07 -18.85
C GLU A 42 8.31 20.60 -18.38
N TYR A 43 7.61 19.67 -19.02
CA TYR A 43 7.69 18.27 -18.62
C TYR A 43 9.08 17.70 -18.91
N THR A 44 9.72 17.25 -17.84
CA THR A 44 10.88 16.37 -17.96
C THR A 44 10.41 15.01 -18.43
N TYR A 45 10.93 14.53 -19.55
CA TYR A 45 10.61 13.21 -20.07
C TYR A 45 11.67 12.20 -19.59
N ILE A 46 11.21 11.12 -18.97
CA ILE A 46 12.05 10.00 -18.54
C ILE A 46 11.67 8.82 -19.43
N LEU A 47 12.64 8.30 -20.18
CA LEU A 47 12.45 7.21 -21.14
C LEU A 47 11.34 7.45 -22.18
N GLY A 48 11.10 8.71 -22.56
CA GLY A 48 10.06 9.08 -23.53
C GLY A 48 8.67 9.30 -22.93
N PHE A 49 8.49 9.10 -21.63
CA PHE A 49 7.24 9.39 -20.91
C PHE A 49 7.38 10.64 -20.05
N PRO A 50 6.31 11.41 -19.84
CA PRO A 50 6.32 12.49 -18.86
C PRO A 50 6.74 11.97 -17.49
N SER A 51 7.62 12.70 -16.80
CA SER A 51 8.14 12.33 -15.48
C SER A 51 7.03 12.01 -14.47
N TRP A 52 5.92 12.76 -14.49
CA TRP A 52 4.77 12.49 -13.62
C TRP A 52 4.19 11.09 -13.85
N PHE A 53 4.18 10.59 -15.08
CA PHE A 53 3.71 9.24 -15.42
C PHE A 53 4.71 8.20 -14.94
N PHE A 54 6.00 8.42 -15.14
CA PHE A 54 7.06 7.53 -14.66
C PHE A 54 7.00 7.37 -13.12
N TYR A 55 6.88 8.48 -12.39
CA TYR A 55 6.76 8.46 -10.93
C TYR A 55 5.43 7.88 -10.44
N SER A 56 4.33 8.14 -11.14
CA SER A 56 3.02 7.61 -10.72
C SER A 56 2.89 6.11 -11.02
N CYS A 57 3.39 5.65 -12.16
CA CYS A 57 3.15 4.29 -12.64
C CYS A 57 4.25 3.31 -12.21
N ILE A 58 5.53 3.67 -12.38
CA ILE A 58 6.65 2.77 -12.07
C ILE A 58 7.02 2.88 -10.59
N VAL A 59 7.26 4.10 -10.10
CA VAL A 59 7.59 4.28 -8.67
C VAL A 59 6.38 3.98 -7.80
N GLY A 60 5.17 4.38 -8.20
CA GLY A 60 3.93 3.99 -7.51
C GLY A 60 3.75 2.48 -7.42
N PHE A 61 3.99 1.72 -8.50
CA PHE A 61 3.93 0.26 -8.47
C PHE A 61 4.94 -0.35 -7.49
N ILE A 62 6.20 0.10 -7.52
CA ILE A 62 7.23 -0.37 -6.58
C ILE A 62 6.81 -0.07 -5.14
N LEU A 63 6.27 1.12 -4.88
CA LEU A 63 5.82 1.53 -3.55
C LEU A 63 4.71 0.61 -3.03
N VAL A 64 3.70 0.31 -3.84
CA VAL A 64 2.63 -0.63 -3.47
C VAL A 64 3.20 -2.03 -3.25
N ALA A 65 4.02 -2.54 -4.17
CA ALA A 65 4.58 -3.89 -4.09
C ALA A 65 5.44 -4.08 -2.83
N VAL A 66 6.36 -3.15 -2.55
CA VAL A 66 7.19 -3.19 -1.34
C VAL A 66 6.31 -3.13 -0.10
N THR A 67 5.28 -2.28 -0.10
CA THR A 67 4.44 -2.15 1.09
C THR A 67 3.58 -3.38 1.34
N VAL A 68 3.04 -4.01 0.29
CA VAL A 68 2.36 -5.31 0.40
C VAL A 68 3.31 -6.40 0.90
N ILE A 69 4.56 -6.42 0.45
CA ILE A 69 5.58 -7.38 0.94
C ILE A 69 5.86 -7.16 2.44
N ILE A 70 5.99 -5.90 2.86
CA ILE A 70 6.21 -5.55 4.28
C ILE A 70 4.99 -5.96 5.11
N LEU A 71 3.77 -5.64 4.67
CA LEU A 71 2.52 -6.10 5.29
C LEU A 71 2.49 -7.63 5.42
N ALA A 72 2.77 -8.35 4.34
CA ALA A 72 2.77 -9.81 4.35
C ALA A 72 3.82 -10.39 5.33
N LYS A 73 5.00 -9.76 5.42
CA LYS A 73 6.09 -10.25 6.27
C LYS A 73 6.00 -9.85 7.73
N PHE A 74 5.44 -8.69 8.04
CA PHE A 74 5.43 -8.13 9.39
C PHE A 74 4.05 -8.19 10.05
N ILE A 75 2.97 -8.16 9.26
CA ILE A 75 1.59 -8.12 9.78
C ILE A 75 0.92 -9.48 9.63
N LEU A 76 0.98 -10.12 8.46
CA LEU A 76 0.44 -11.49 8.31
C LEU A 76 1.27 -12.56 9.05
N LYS A 77 2.46 -12.22 9.56
CA LYS A 77 3.26 -13.15 10.36
C LYS A 77 2.71 -13.35 11.78
N ASP A 78 1.87 -12.43 12.25
CA ASP A 78 1.11 -12.58 13.50
C ASP A 78 -0.17 -13.43 13.31
N VAL A 79 -0.50 -13.82 12.08
CA VAL A 79 -1.36 -14.99 11.86
C VAL A 79 -0.46 -16.20 12.06
N SER A 80 -0.23 -16.55 13.34
CA SER A 80 0.29 -17.86 13.69
C SER A 80 -0.63 -18.88 13.02
N PHE A 81 -0.14 -19.54 11.97
CA PHE A 81 -0.67 -20.83 11.51
C PHE A 81 -0.36 -21.94 12.53
N GLU A 82 -0.22 -21.59 13.81
CA GLU A 82 -0.33 -22.56 14.89
C GLU A 82 -1.83 -22.81 15.03
N ASP A 83 -2.29 -23.89 14.38
CA ASP A 83 -3.51 -24.57 14.76
C ASP A 83 -3.43 -24.85 16.27
N GLU A 84 -4.06 -24.02 17.09
CA GLU A 84 -4.48 -24.42 18.42
C GLU A 84 -5.68 -25.37 18.26
N GLY A 85 -5.38 -26.66 18.12
CA GLY A 85 -6.33 -27.78 18.04
C GLY A 85 -5.88 -28.75 16.96
N ASP A 86 -5.23 -29.87 17.26
CA ASP A 86 -5.75 -30.90 18.15
C ASP A 86 -4.68 -31.48 19.09
N GLU A 87 -4.80 -31.17 20.38
CA GLU A 87 -4.59 -32.19 21.41
C GLU A 87 -5.84 -33.07 21.46
N VAL A 88 -5.84 -34.22 20.77
CA VAL A 88 -6.58 -35.44 21.16
C VAL A 88 -5.83 -36.69 20.70
#